data_AF-X1R830-F1
#
_entry.id   AF-X1R830-F1
#
_cell.length_a   1.000
_cell.length_b   1.000
_cell.length_c   1.000
_cell.angle_alpha   90.00
_cell.angle_beta   90.00
_cell.angle_gamma   90.00
#
_symmetry.space_group_name_H-M   'P 1'
#
loop_
_entity.id
_entity.type
_entity.pdbx_description
1 polymer ?
#
loop_
_entity_poly.entity_id
_entity_poly.type
_entity_poly.pdbx_seq_one_letter_code
_entity_poly.pdbx_strand_id
1 'polypeptide(L)'
;LAEFALGEETGFSLWASNCSSLSWALVVKKDGTEIYSASGTIPSDEWDYHVSYILSEGDYTATFSVGGTVQRIEDFSVWGHEASMDVSLGYSGEDTKFTLNATNCSGKEAHFQILKSVEDYYELVDELTIPIDEDPWSHTITYALPKGDYGAAYLIDDVFEKWVEFSIVDRGVPQPPVEEEEAKPKPKKEKPKPKPWERTDIGFYEKTDTGFTTLFYSRFFRRPPDQAGLDSWVTWLESGAITGADLVKGFIFGEECQARISDYTDEEFITFLYRVLFNRAPEDYGFNAWLARMNAGMTEK
;
A
#
# COMPACT_ATOMS: atom_id res chain seq x y z
N LEU A 1 -27.05 2.89 -15.04
CA LEU A 1 -25.65 2.94 -14.53
C LEU A 1 -25.74 3.15 -13.02
N ALA A 2 -24.62 3.24 -12.30
CA ALA A 2 -24.61 3.41 -10.84
C ALA A 2 -23.64 4.52 -10.44
N GLU A 3 -23.97 5.28 -9.40
CA GLU A 3 -23.06 6.22 -8.73
C GLU A 3 -22.84 5.79 -7.29
N PHE A 4 -21.60 5.95 -6.83
CA PHE A 4 -21.14 5.55 -5.51
C PHE A 4 -20.64 6.79 -4.79
N ALA A 5 -21.23 7.09 -3.63
CA ALA A 5 -20.77 8.15 -2.74
C ALA A 5 -20.10 7.51 -1.51
N LEU A 6 -18.88 7.95 -1.20
CA LEU A 6 -18.07 7.44 -0.09
C LEU A 6 -18.14 8.45 1.09
N GLY A 7 -18.47 7.95 2.29
CA GLY A 7 -18.64 8.70 3.55
C GLY A 7 -19.04 7.75 4.70
N GLU A 8 -19.46 8.28 5.86
CA GLU A 8 -19.94 7.49 7.03
C GLU A 8 -21.02 6.46 6.65
N GLU A 9 -21.85 6.78 5.66
CA GLU A 9 -22.73 5.83 4.97
C GLU A 9 -22.28 5.68 3.50
N THR A 10 -22.05 4.43 3.06
CA THR A 10 -21.80 4.19 1.63
C THR A 10 -23.14 4.14 0.90
N GLY A 11 -23.36 5.12 0.03
CA GLY A 11 -24.58 5.23 -0.77
C GLY A 11 -24.43 4.59 -2.15
N PHE A 12 -25.38 3.73 -2.51
CA PHE A 12 -25.54 3.15 -3.84
C PHE A 12 -26.75 3.77 -4.53
N SER A 13 -26.52 4.54 -5.58
CA SER A 13 -27.57 5.05 -6.46
C SER A 13 -27.58 4.21 -7.74
N LEU A 14 -28.68 3.52 -8.00
CA LEU A 14 -28.89 2.66 -9.16
C LEU A 14 -29.94 3.27 -10.07
N TRP A 15 -29.68 3.31 -11.37
CA TRP A 15 -30.67 3.70 -12.37
C TRP A 15 -30.70 2.75 -13.56
N ALA A 16 -31.90 2.51 -14.09
CA ALA A 16 -32.13 1.71 -15.28
C ALA A 16 -33.13 2.41 -16.21
N SER A 17 -32.88 2.30 -17.52
CA SER A 17 -33.78 2.79 -18.56
C SER A 17 -34.10 1.71 -19.59
N ASN A 18 -35.34 1.67 -20.08
CA ASN A 18 -35.85 0.65 -21.02
C ASN A 18 -35.71 -0.79 -20.51
N CYS A 19 -35.84 -0.99 -19.20
CA CYS A 19 -35.65 -2.28 -18.53
C CYS A 19 -36.89 -2.73 -17.75
N SER A 20 -38.07 -2.21 -18.05
CA SER A 20 -39.29 -2.57 -17.30
C SER A 20 -39.51 -4.09 -17.27
N SER A 21 -40.01 -4.58 -16.14
CA SER A 21 -40.27 -5.99 -15.86
C SER A 21 -39.03 -6.90 -15.77
N LEU A 22 -37.81 -6.40 -16.01
CA LEU A 22 -36.59 -7.17 -15.77
C LEU A 22 -36.27 -7.23 -14.27
N SER A 23 -35.67 -8.34 -13.84
CA SER A 23 -35.13 -8.46 -12.50
C SER A 23 -33.84 -7.63 -12.36
N TRP A 24 -33.60 -7.09 -11.17
CA TRP A 24 -32.34 -6.42 -10.84
C TRP A 24 -31.74 -7.02 -9.57
N ALA A 25 -30.42 -6.94 -9.44
CA ALA A 25 -29.70 -7.33 -8.24
C ALA A 25 -28.46 -6.45 -8.02
N LEU A 26 -28.26 -6.02 -6.78
CA LEU A 26 -27.03 -5.43 -6.28
C LEU A 26 -26.42 -6.39 -5.27
N VAL A 27 -25.15 -6.76 -5.45
CA VAL A 27 -24.39 -7.61 -4.53
C VAL A 27 -23.10 -6.90 -4.18
N VAL A 28 -22.87 -6.66 -2.89
CA VAL A 28 -21.62 -6.09 -2.38
C VAL A 28 -20.85 -7.19 -1.67
N LYS A 29 -19.58 -7.33 -2.03
CA LYS A 29 -18.68 -8.31 -1.45
C LYS A 29 -17.50 -7.62 -0.79
N LYS A 30 -17.11 -8.09 0.40
CA LYS A 30 -15.83 -7.78 1.05
C LYS A 30 -14.92 -8.99 0.88
N ASP A 31 -13.75 -8.82 0.28
CA ASP A 31 -12.80 -9.92 0.08
C ASP A 31 -13.43 -11.19 -0.55
N GLY A 32 -14.37 -10.99 -1.49
CA GLY A 32 -15.10 -12.07 -2.17
C GLY A 32 -16.28 -12.67 -1.40
N THR A 33 -16.47 -12.31 -0.12
CA THR A 33 -17.61 -12.72 0.71
C THR A 33 -18.75 -11.72 0.55
N GLU A 34 -19.96 -12.20 0.24
CA GLU A 34 -21.15 -11.36 0.18
C GLU A 34 -21.49 -10.83 1.57
N ILE A 35 -21.53 -9.50 1.69
CA ILE A 35 -21.85 -8.80 2.94
C ILE A 35 -23.18 -8.05 2.85
N TYR A 36 -23.63 -7.75 1.63
CA TYR A 36 -24.90 -7.11 1.38
C TYR A 36 -25.44 -7.51 0.01
N SER A 37 -26.75 -7.74 -0.07
CA SER A 37 -27.44 -7.89 -1.34
C SER A 37 -28.85 -7.33 -1.30
N ALA A 38 -29.27 -6.78 -2.43
CA ALA A 38 -30.63 -6.28 -2.67
C ALA A 38 -31.07 -6.70 -4.07
N SER A 39 -32.36 -6.97 -4.24
CA SER A 39 -32.91 -7.38 -5.53
C SER A 39 -34.39 -7.05 -5.65
N GLY A 40 -34.91 -7.04 -6.88
CA GLY A 40 -36.31 -6.80 -7.17
C GLY A 40 -36.63 -6.84 -8.65
N THR A 41 -37.80 -6.31 -9.01
CA THR A 41 -38.25 -6.15 -10.40
C THR A 41 -38.36 -4.67 -10.72
N ILE A 42 -37.87 -4.26 -11.89
CA ILE A 42 -37.94 -2.87 -12.35
C ILE A 42 -39.40 -2.54 -12.73
N PRO A 43 -40.06 -1.58 -12.06
CA PRO A 43 -41.49 -1.32 -12.22
C PRO A 43 -41.86 -0.51 -13.47
N SER A 44 -40.91 0.23 -14.04
CA SER A 44 -41.12 1.18 -15.15
C SER A 44 -39.88 1.33 -16.01
N ASP A 45 -40.05 1.84 -17.24
CA ASP A 45 -38.94 2.04 -18.18
C ASP A 45 -37.97 3.15 -17.77
N GLU A 46 -38.32 3.98 -16.79
CA GLU A 46 -37.40 4.83 -16.05
C GLU A 46 -37.51 4.44 -14.58
N TRP A 47 -36.39 4.06 -13.97
CA TRP A 47 -36.36 3.59 -12.59
C TRP A 47 -35.05 3.97 -11.90
N ASP A 48 -35.20 4.52 -10.70
CA ASP A 48 -34.13 4.87 -9.78
C ASP A 48 -34.33 4.16 -8.45
N TYR A 49 -33.23 3.75 -7.84
CA TYR A 49 -33.21 3.13 -6.52
C TYR A 49 -31.97 3.56 -5.76
N HIS A 50 -32.18 4.01 -4.53
CA HIS A 50 -31.10 4.42 -3.65
C HIS A 50 -31.10 3.55 -2.41
N VAL A 51 -29.91 3.07 -2.02
CA VAL A 51 -29.72 2.39 -0.75
C VAL A 51 -28.41 2.82 -0.12
N SER A 52 -28.45 3.14 1.17
CA SER A 52 -27.26 3.37 1.97
C SER A 52 -26.97 2.17 2.87
N TYR A 53 -25.69 1.91 3.08
CA TYR A 53 -25.23 0.85 3.98
C TYR A 53 -23.91 1.27 4.64
N ILE A 54 -23.78 0.98 5.94
CA ILE A 54 -22.55 1.24 6.69
C ILE A 54 -21.62 0.05 6.48
N LEU A 55 -20.50 0.30 5.82
CA LEU A 55 -19.48 -0.69 5.52
C LEU A 55 -18.31 -0.53 6.49
N SER A 56 -17.76 -1.65 6.95
CA SER A 56 -16.52 -1.63 7.74
C SER A 56 -15.33 -1.25 6.86
N GLU A 57 -14.18 -0.92 7.45
CA GLU A 57 -12.95 -0.70 6.69
C GLU A 57 -12.64 -1.91 5.81
N GLY A 58 -12.36 -1.69 4.54
CA GLY A 58 -11.87 -2.74 3.67
C GLY A 58 -12.13 -2.50 2.19
N ASP A 59 -11.72 -3.49 1.39
CA ASP A 59 -11.87 -3.48 -0.04
C ASP A 59 -13.16 -4.22 -0.43
N TYR A 60 -13.98 -3.54 -1.21
CA TYR A 60 -15.30 -4.00 -1.62
C TYR A 60 -15.43 -4.10 -3.13
N THR A 61 -16.27 -5.02 -3.57
CA THR A 61 -16.73 -5.14 -4.95
C THR A 61 -18.26 -5.10 -4.95
N ALA A 62 -18.85 -4.05 -5.51
CA ALA A 62 -20.27 -3.97 -5.81
C ALA A 62 -20.55 -4.44 -7.23
N THR A 63 -21.46 -5.39 -7.39
CA THR A 63 -21.91 -5.91 -8.68
C THR A 63 -23.39 -5.58 -8.86
N PHE A 64 -23.71 -4.84 -9.92
CA PHE A 64 -25.09 -4.54 -10.31
C PHE A 64 -25.45 -5.32 -11.57
N SER A 65 -26.57 -6.04 -11.53
CA SER A 65 -27.08 -6.88 -12.62
C SER A 65 -28.52 -6.55 -12.95
N VAL A 66 -28.89 -6.65 -14.22
CA VAL A 66 -30.27 -6.49 -14.73
C VAL A 66 -30.57 -7.62 -15.71
N GLY A 67 -31.73 -8.25 -15.59
CA GLY A 67 -32.15 -9.39 -16.42
C GLY A 67 -31.18 -10.59 -16.34
N GLY A 68 -30.50 -10.75 -15.20
CA GLY A 68 -29.45 -11.78 -15.03
C GLY A 68 -28.10 -11.46 -15.68
N THR A 69 -27.94 -10.29 -16.29
CA THR A 69 -26.68 -9.84 -16.91
C THR A 69 -26.01 -8.78 -16.04
N VAL A 70 -24.72 -8.96 -15.74
CA VAL A 70 -23.92 -7.97 -15.02
C VAL A 70 -23.77 -6.70 -15.86
N GLN A 71 -24.25 -5.58 -15.32
CA GLN A 71 -24.19 -4.27 -15.97
C GLN A 71 -22.99 -3.47 -15.49
N ARG A 72 -22.63 -3.59 -14.21
CA ARG A 72 -21.50 -2.88 -13.62
C ARG A 72 -20.87 -3.67 -12.49
N ILE A 73 -19.55 -3.61 -12.41
CA ILE A 73 -18.75 -4.01 -11.27
C ILE A 73 -17.97 -2.77 -10.85
N GLU A 74 -18.10 -2.36 -9.60
CA GLU A 74 -17.32 -1.28 -9.01
C GLU A 74 -16.51 -1.84 -7.86
N ASP A 75 -15.20 -1.66 -7.94
CA ASP A 75 -14.32 -1.88 -6.80
C ASP A 75 -14.12 -0.55 -6.07
N PHE A 76 -14.33 -0.55 -4.76
CA PHE A 76 -14.18 0.64 -3.93
C PHE A 76 -13.63 0.24 -2.55
N SER A 77 -12.87 1.14 -1.94
CA SER A 77 -12.36 0.96 -0.59
C SER A 77 -13.13 1.89 0.34
N VAL A 78 -13.52 1.34 1.49
CA VAL A 78 -14.06 2.14 2.59
C VAL A 78 -12.90 2.38 3.53
N TRP A 79 -12.46 3.63 3.58
CA TRP A 79 -11.45 4.10 4.53
C TRP A 79 -12.18 4.34 5.84
N GLY A 80 -12.06 3.36 6.72
CA GLY A 80 -12.87 3.28 7.91
C GLY A 80 -12.14 3.85 9.11
N HIS A 81 -11.38 4.93 9.02
CA HIS A 81 -11.08 5.69 10.23
C HIS A 81 -10.86 7.15 9.93
N GLU A 82 -11.29 8.00 10.84
CA GLU A 82 -10.88 9.40 10.87
C GLU A 82 -9.90 9.59 12.01
N ALA A 83 -8.85 10.35 11.76
CA ALA A 83 -7.85 10.72 12.73
C ALA A 83 -7.65 12.23 12.65
N SER A 84 -7.66 12.92 13.80
CA SER A 84 -7.36 14.34 13.85
C SER A 84 -6.46 14.66 15.03
N MET A 85 -5.70 15.74 14.88
CA MET A 85 -4.88 16.31 15.94
C MET A 85 -5.12 17.81 15.98
N ASP A 86 -5.65 18.27 17.11
CA ASP A 86 -5.83 19.68 17.41
C ASP A 86 -4.72 20.17 18.33
N VAL A 87 -4.13 21.34 18.02
CA VAL A 87 -3.05 21.92 18.82
C VAL A 87 -3.51 23.23 19.45
N SER A 88 -3.48 23.29 20.78
CA SER A 88 -3.71 24.50 21.56
C SER A 88 -2.40 25.00 22.13
N LEU A 89 -1.87 26.08 21.57
CA LEU A 89 -0.53 26.58 21.88
C LEU A 89 -0.48 27.40 23.19
N GLY A 90 0.53 27.10 24.02
CA GLY A 90 0.96 27.95 25.13
C GLY A 90 2.08 28.91 24.71
N TYR A 91 2.45 29.85 25.59
CA TYR A 91 3.71 30.60 25.46
C TYR A 91 4.89 29.78 26.00
N SER A 92 6.12 30.25 25.77
CA SER A 92 7.35 29.61 26.26
C SER A 92 7.26 29.24 27.76
N GLY A 93 7.33 27.94 28.05
CA GLY A 93 7.23 27.37 29.40
C GLY A 93 5.81 27.19 29.94
N GLU A 94 4.77 27.54 29.17
CA GLU A 94 3.37 27.27 29.46
C GLU A 94 2.88 26.00 28.74
N ASP A 95 1.71 25.52 29.14
CA ASP A 95 1.10 24.31 28.58
C ASP A 95 0.71 24.50 27.11
N THR A 96 1.34 23.72 26.24
CA THR A 96 0.86 23.43 24.88
C THR A 96 0.16 22.07 24.91
N LYS A 97 -1.06 22.00 24.38
CA LYS A 97 -1.91 20.81 24.41
C LYS A 97 -2.13 20.26 23.01
N PHE A 98 -2.06 18.94 22.91
CA PHE A 98 -2.35 18.17 21.70
C PHE A 98 -3.54 17.26 22.00
N THR A 99 -4.64 17.44 21.29
CA THR A 99 -5.81 16.56 21.40
C THR A 99 -5.83 15.67 20.17
N LEU A 100 -5.56 14.39 20.37
CA LEU A 100 -5.64 13.36 19.35
C LEU A 100 -7.04 12.77 19.38
N ASN A 101 -7.69 12.67 18.22
CA ASN A 101 -8.96 12.00 18.09
C ASN A 101 -8.83 10.90 17.04
N ALA A 102 -9.56 9.81 17.26
CA ALA A 102 -9.70 8.74 16.29
C ALA A 102 -11.13 8.19 16.30
N THR A 103 -11.64 7.82 15.13
CA THR A 103 -12.91 7.10 14.99
C THR A 103 -12.68 5.82 14.22
N ASN A 104 -13.32 4.73 14.65
CA ASN A 104 -13.21 3.41 14.04
C ASN A 104 -11.74 2.91 13.99
N CYS A 105 -11.03 3.13 15.11
CA CYS A 105 -9.63 2.74 15.33
C CYS A 105 -9.45 1.83 16.55
N SER A 106 -10.50 1.35 17.21
CA SER A 106 -10.37 0.48 18.37
C SER A 106 -9.53 -0.78 18.05
N GLY A 107 -8.56 -1.06 18.92
CA GLY A 107 -7.57 -2.11 18.76
C GLY A 107 -6.31 -1.72 17.99
N LYS A 108 -6.24 -0.49 17.46
CA LYS A 108 -5.03 0.09 16.86
C LYS A 108 -4.21 0.87 17.90
N GLU A 109 -3.01 1.31 17.53
CA GLU A 109 -2.15 2.16 18.36
C GLU A 109 -2.02 3.58 17.78
N ALA A 110 -2.26 4.59 18.61
CA ALA A 110 -1.95 5.98 18.31
C ALA A 110 -0.48 6.27 18.64
N HIS A 111 0.30 6.65 17.64
CA HIS A 111 1.69 7.09 17.79
C HIS A 111 1.76 8.61 17.65
N PHE A 112 2.24 9.28 18.69
CA PHE A 112 2.43 10.72 18.74
C PHE A 112 3.91 11.04 18.88
N GLN A 113 4.40 11.97 18.07
CA GLN A 113 5.76 12.47 18.16
C GLN A 113 5.75 13.99 18.20
N ILE A 114 6.60 14.57 19.02
CA ILE A 114 6.90 16.00 19.01
C ILE A 114 8.38 16.19 18.71
N LEU A 115 8.66 17.08 17.76
CA LEU A 115 9.99 17.33 17.25
C LEU A 115 10.28 18.82 17.26
N LYS A 116 11.54 19.18 17.53
CA LYS A 116 12.03 20.55 17.51
C LYS A 116 12.82 20.78 16.23
N SER A 117 12.53 21.88 15.54
CA SER A 117 13.33 22.30 14.38
C SER A 117 14.69 22.83 14.83
N VAL A 118 15.76 22.30 14.25
CA VAL A 118 17.15 22.69 14.47
C VAL A 118 17.79 22.87 13.10
N GLU A 119 18.03 24.13 12.72
CA GLU A 119 18.55 24.51 11.40
C GLU A 119 17.68 24.01 10.23
N ASP A 120 18.07 22.92 9.58
CA ASP A 120 17.39 22.31 8.42
C ASP A 120 16.86 20.90 8.69
N TYR A 121 16.84 20.45 9.96
CA TYR A 121 16.29 19.15 10.35
C TYR A 121 15.47 19.23 11.65
N TYR A 122 14.81 18.12 11.99
CA TYR A 122 14.02 17.98 13.21
C TYR A 122 14.68 17.02 14.19
N GLU A 123 14.77 17.41 15.46
CA GLU A 123 15.19 16.56 16.58
C GLU A 123 13.98 16.08 17.37
N LEU A 124 13.91 14.77 17.63
CA LEU A 124 12.86 14.19 18.46
C LEU A 124 12.95 14.76 19.89
N VAL A 125 11.85 15.34 20.37
CA VAL A 125 11.71 15.83 21.74
C VAL A 125 11.08 14.74 22.61
N ASP A 126 10.00 14.13 22.14
CA ASP A 126 9.32 13.03 22.83
C ASP A 126 8.48 12.21 21.84
N GLU A 127 8.22 10.95 22.21
CA GLU A 127 7.32 10.06 21.47
C GLU A 127 6.48 9.21 22.43
N LEU A 128 5.24 8.97 22.05
CA LEU A 128 4.26 8.22 22.82
C LEU A 128 3.51 7.24 21.93
N THR A 129 3.38 6.01 22.40
CA THR A 129 2.48 5.00 21.86
C THR A 129 1.32 4.81 22.83
N ILE A 130 0.10 5.03 22.37
CA ILE A 130 -1.11 5.00 23.19
C ILE A 130 -2.09 4.01 22.54
N PRO A 131 -2.53 2.96 23.24
CA PRO A 131 -3.53 2.06 22.69
C PRO A 131 -4.87 2.77 22.52
N ILE A 132 -5.54 2.52 21.40
CA ILE A 132 -6.89 2.99 21.12
C ILE A 132 -7.86 1.89 21.57
N ASP A 133 -8.45 2.04 22.75
CA ASP A 133 -9.25 1.00 23.42
C ASP A 133 -10.76 1.19 23.28
N GLU A 134 -11.20 2.33 22.77
CA GLU A 134 -12.61 2.66 22.54
C GLU A 134 -12.83 3.36 21.20
N ASP A 135 -14.08 3.46 20.77
CA ASP A 135 -14.48 4.19 19.56
C ASP A 135 -15.78 4.97 19.84
N PRO A 136 -15.82 6.29 19.62
CA PRO A 136 -14.69 7.16 19.24
C PRO A 136 -13.69 7.33 20.38
N TRP A 137 -12.42 7.54 20.05
CA TRP A 137 -11.32 7.75 20.99
C TRP A 137 -10.85 9.20 20.96
N SER A 138 -10.51 9.73 22.13
CA SER A 138 -9.91 11.05 22.27
C SER A 138 -8.91 11.08 23.42
N HIS A 139 -7.74 11.66 23.20
CA HIS A 139 -6.68 11.73 24.19
C HIS A 139 -5.96 13.08 24.14
N THR A 140 -5.71 13.69 25.30
CA THR A 140 -5.02 14.98 25.39
C THR A 140 -3.66 14.83 26.04
N ILE A 141 -2.63 15.27 25.33
CA ILE A 141 -1.23 15.30 25.78
C ILE A 141 -0.85 16.75 26.04
N THR A 142 -0.04 17.01 27.08
CA THR A 142 0.37 18.37 27.46
C THR A 142 1.87 18.47 27.67
N TYR A 143 2.50 19.49 27.09
CA TYR A 143 3.93 19.78 27.22
C TYR A 143 4.17 21.24 27.59
N ALA A 144 5.13 21.49 28.48
CA ALA A 144 5.66 22.83 28.75
C ALA A 144 6.90 23.07 27.87
N LEU A 145 6.69 23.59 26.66
CA LEU A 145 7.73 23.71 25.64
C LEU A 145 8.48 25.04 25.76
N PRO A 146 9.82 25.07 25.64
CA PRO A 146 10.56 26.32 25.53
C PRO A 146 10.31 26.97 24.17
N LYS A 147 10.61 28.26 24.06
CA LYS A 147 10.63 28.99 22.79
C LYS A 147 11.38 28.24 21.69
N GLY A 148 10.80 28.17 20.50
CA GLY A 148 11.36 27.52 19.32
C GLY A 148 10.29 27.15 18.30
N ASP A 149 10.74 26.58 17.18
CA ASP A 149 9.88 26.05 16.14
C ASP A 149 9.81 24.52 16.27
N TYR A 150 8.63 23.96 16.07
CA TYR A 150 8.32 22.57 16.35
C TYR A 150 7.43 21.97 15.26
N GLY A 151 7.49 20.65 15.16
CA GLY A 151 6.54 19.83 14.44
C GLY A 151 5.95 18.78 15.36
N ALA A 152 4.69 18.40 15.14
CA ALA A 152 4.07 17.27 15.79
C ALA A 152 3.53 16.31 14.72
N ALA A 153 3.82 15.02 14.87
CA ALA A 153 3.27 13.95 14.04
C ALA A 153 2.25 13.14 14.83
N TYR A 154 1.16 12.79 14.16
CA TYR A 154 0.19 11.82 14.62
C TYR A 154 0.05 10.70 13.59
N LEU A 155 0.19 9.47 14.05
CA LEU A 155 0.11 8.25 13.26
C LEU A 155 -0.82 7.25 13.95
N ILE A 156 -1.43 6.38 13.16
CA ILE A 156 -2.20 5.22 13.63
C ILE A 156 -1.58 3.96 13.03
N ASP A 157 -1.15 3.00 13.86
CA ASP A 157 -0.40 1.80 13.45
C ASP A 157 0.77 2.15 12.50
N ASP A 158 1.56 3.17 12.87
CA ASP A 158 2.68 3.73 12.07
C ASP A 158 2.29 4.29 10.69
N VAL A 159 1.00 4.41 10.40
CA VAL A 159 0.50 5.13 9.21
C VAL A 159 0.36 6.60 9.56
N PHE A 160 1.07 7.45 8.82
CA PHE A 160 0.95 8.89 8.95
C PHE A 160 -0.49 9.38 8.73
N GLU A 161 -1.02 10.12 9.70
CA GLU A 161 -2.35 10.72 9.63
C GLU A 161 -2.27 12.25 9.53
N LYS A 162 -1.47 12.89 10.39
CA LYS A 162 -1.38 14.35 10.44
C LYS A 162 -0.02 14.85 10.91
N TRP A 163 0.43 15.95 10.31
CA TRP A 163 1.58 16.75 10.70
C TRP A 163 1.13 18.17 11.01
N VAL A 164 1.67 18.75 12.07
CA VAL A 164 1.37 20.13 12.47
C VAL A 164 2.66 20.86 12.81
N GLU A 165 2.95 21.94 12.10
CA GLU A 165 4.05 22.85 12.40
C GLU A 165 3.57 24.06 13.18
N PHE A 166 4.33 24.42 14.22
CA PHE A 166 3.99 25.53 15.09
C PHE A 166 5.22 26.14 15.76
N SER A 167 5.09 27.40 16.18
CA SER A 167 6.14 28.12 16.89
C SER A 167 5.68 28.50 18.30
N ILE A 168 6.52 28.18 19.29
CA ILE A 168 6.36 28.66 20.66
C ILE A 168 7.15 29.95 20.82
N VAL A 169 6.47 31.02 21.24
CA VAL A 169 7.03 32.36 21.42
C VAL A 169 6.93 32.83 22.86
N ASP A 170 7.67 33.89 23.20
CA ASP A 170 7.59 34.53 24.51
C ASP A 170 6.26 35.27 24.69
N ARG A 171 5.81 35.40 25.94
CA ARG A 171 4.56 36.10 26.25
C ARG A 171 4.58 37.53 25.73
N GLY A 172 3.50 37.91 25.04
CA GLY A 172 3.35 39.24 24.43
C GLY A 172 3.85 39.33 22.98
N VAL A 173 4.48 38.26 22.46
CA VAL A 173 4.73 38.11 21.01
C VAL A 173 3.52 37.40 20.38
N PRO A 174 2.94 37.92 19.28
CA PRO A 174 1.89 37.21 18.56
C PRO A 174 2.39 35.85 18.07
N GLN A 175 1.60 34.81 18.29
CA GLN A 175 1.94 33.48 17.76
C GLN A 175 1.72 33.45 16.25
N PRO A 176 2.67 32.86 15.49
CA PRO A 176 2.46 32.52 14.08
C PRO A 176 1.24 31.60 13.91
N PRO A 177 0.63 31.57 12.71
CA PRO A 177 -0.37 30.57 12.41
C PRO A 177 0.24 29.16 12.50
N VAL A 178 -0.60 28.20 12.88
CA VAL A 178 -0.28 26.79 12.81
C VAL A 178 -0.42 26.35 11.35
N GLU A 179 0.57 25.63 10.84
CA GLU A 179 0.54 25.04 9.50
C GLU A 179 0.26 23.53 9.62
N GLU A 180 -0.73 23.04 8.90
CA GLU A 180 -1.19 21.65 9.00
C GLU A 180 -1.01 20.94 7.66
N GLU A 181 -0.43 19.74 7.71
CA GLU A 181 -0.41 18.80 6.60
C GLU A 181 -1.14 17.53 7.02
N GLU A 182 -2.24 17.23 6.35
CA GLU A 182 -2.99 15.99 6.55
C GLU A 182 -2.50 14.92 5.57
N ALA A 183 -2.63 13.66 5.96
CA ALA A 183 -2.45 12.56 5.05
C ALA A 183 -3.36 12.77 3.83
N LYS A 184 -2.74 12.94 2.66
CA LYS A 184 -3.50 13.00 1.42
C LYS A 184 -4.32 11.72 1.31
N PRO A 185 -5.63 11.80 0.96
CA PRO A 185 -6.43 10.60 0.77
C PRO A 185 -5.65 9.68 -0.14
N LYS A 186 -5.36 8.47 0.35
CA LYS A 186 -4.58 7.48 -0.42
C LYS A 186 -5.26 7.40 -1.78
N PRO A 187 -4.55 7.70 -2.89
CA PRO A 187 -5.14 7.57 -4.21
C PRO A 187 -5.74 6.17 -4.29
N LYS A 188 -6.91 6.04 -4.93
CA LYS A 188 -7.53 4.74 -5.23
C LYS A 188 -6.40 3.76 -5.51
N LYS A 189 -6.41 2.58 -4.88
CA LYS A 189 -5.73 1.43 -5.47
C LYS A 189 -6.44 1.21 -6.81
N GLU A 190 -6.07 1.96 -7.85
CA GLU A 190 -6.40 1.59 -9.20
C GLU A 190 -5.81 0.21 -9.38
N LYS A 191 -6.68 -0.81 -9.48
CA LYS A 191 -6.22 -2.12 -9.89
C LYS A 191 -5.47 -1.91 -11.19
N PRO A 192 -4.15 -2.19 -11.27
CA PRO A 192 -3.46 -2.09 -12.53
C PRO A 192 -4.19 -3.04 -13.47
N LYS A 193 -4.63 -2.58 -14.65
CA LYS A 193 -5.06 -3.52 -15.68
C LYS A 193 -3.79 -4.22 -16.16
N PRO A 194 -3.56 -5.49 -15.80
CA PRO A 194 -2.26 -6.08 -16.03
C PRO A 194 -2.23 -6.60 -17.47
N LYS A 195 -1.18 -6.29 -18.22
CA LYS A 195 -0.78 -7.23 -19.26
C LYS A 195 0.03 -8.35 -18.59
N PRO A 196 -0.10 -9.61 -19.03
CA PRO A 196 0.52 -10.76 -18.36
C PRO A 196 2.05 -10.65 -18.14
N TRP A 197 2.74 -9.85 -18.95
CA TRP A 197 4.19 -9.61 -18.88
C TRP A 197 4.56 -8.18 -18.42
N GLU A 198 3.59 -7.36 -18.00
CA GLU A 198 3.79 -5.97 -17.53
C GLU A 198 3.75 -5.84 -16.00
N ARG A 199 3.81 -6.95 -15.26
CA ARG A 199 4.01 -6.93 -13.81
C ARG A 199 5.45 -6.51 -13.47
N THR A 200 5.62 -5.38 -12.78
CA THR A 200 6.90 -4.99 -12.16
C THR A 200 6.94 -5.29 -10.66
N ASP A 201 5.93 -5.95 -10.12
CA ASP A 201 5.75 -6.38 -8.74
C ASP A 201 6.34 -7.79 -8.53
N ILE A 202 7.48 -7.80 -7.85
CA ILE A 202 8.54 -8.81 -7.99
C ILE A 202 8.36 -9.96 -6.97
N GLY A 203 7.10 -10.32 -6.67
CA GLY A 203 6.75 -11.30 -5.63
C GLY A 203 5.54 -12.19 -5.94
N PHE A 204 4.76 -11.90 -6.98
CA PHE A 204 3.60 -12.71 -7.37
C PHE A 204 3.81 -13.33 -8.75
N TYR A 205 4.61 -14.39 -8.79
CA TYR A 205 4.53 -15.37 -9.86
C TYR A 205 3.48 -16.42 -9.46
N GLU A 206 2.79 -17.00 -10.44
CA GLU A 206 2.01 -18.20 -10.19
C GLU A 206 2.95 -19.27 -9.65
N LYS A 207 2.69 -19.88 -8.48
CA LYS A 207 3.58 -20.87 -7.83
C LYS A 207 3.55 -22.23 -8.56
N THR A 208 3.79 -22.19 -9.85
CA THR A 208 3.91 -23.29 -10.80
C THR A 208 5.29 -23.20 -11.45
N ASP A 209 5.74 -24.30 -12.06
CA ASP A 209 7.01 -24.31 -12.80
C ASP A 209 6.99 -23.32 -13.96
N THR A 210 5.83 -23.12 -14.58
CA THR A 210 5.58 -22.10 -15.61
C THR A 210 5.75 -20.68 -15.07
N GLY A 211 5.13 -20.35 -13.94
CA GLY A 211 5.26 -19.03 -13.34
C GLY A 211 6.68 -18.77 -12.83
N PHE A 212 7.33 -19.78 -12.25
CA PHE A 212 8.70 -19.71 -11.74
C PHE A 212 9.71 -19.47 -12.87
N THR A 213 9.58 -20.23 -13.96
CA THR A 213 10.41 -20.06 -15.15
C THR A 213 10.19 -18.67 -15.79
N THR A 214 8.94 -18.24 -15.94
CA THR A 214 8.60 -16.94 -16.52
C THR A 214 9.16 -15.77 -15.71
N LEU A 215 9.17 -15.87 -14.38
CA LEU A 215 9.79 -14.89 -13.50
C LEU A 215 11.28 -14.70 -13.83
N PHE A 216 12.04 -15.79 -13.97
CA PHE A 216 13.48 -15.70 -14.21
C PHE A 216 13.83 -15.24 -15.62
N TYR A 217 13.02 -15.56 -16.64
CA TYR A 217 13.15 -14.92 -17.96
C TYR A 217 13.00 -13.39 -17.89
N SER A 218 12.01 -12.92 -17.14
CA SER A 218 11.82 -11.47 -16.93
C SER A 218 13.01 -10.85 -16.18
N ARG A 219 13.47 -11.47 -15.08
CA ARG A 219 14.55 -10.90 -14.26
C ARG A 219 15.92 -10.94 -14.94
N PHE A 220 16.30 -12.08 -15.52
CA PHE A 220 17.60 -12.25 -16.16
C PHE A 220 17.64 -11.62 -17.54
N PHE A 221 16.61 -11.80 -18.37
CA PHE A 221 16.65 -11.46 -19.80
C PHE A 221 15.80 -10.24 -20.18
N ARG A 222 14.98 -9.71 -19.27
CA ARG A 222 14.09 -8.57 -19.51
C ARG A 222 13.17 -8.77 -20.72
N ARG A 223 12.78 -10.02 -20.98
CA ARG A 223 11.88 -10.45 -22.05
C ARG A 223 11.00 -11.61 -21.58
N PRO A 224 9.83 -11.85 -22.19
CA PRO A 224 9.10 -13.09 -21.99
C PRO A 224 9.90 -14.29 -22.54
N PRO A 225 9.68 -15.50 -21.98
CA PRO A 225 10.21 -16.71 -22.59
C PRO A 225 9.63 -16.92 -23.99
N ASP A 226 10.43 -17.50 -24.88
CA ASP A 226 9.86 -18.18 -26.05
C ASP A 226 9.22 -19.50 -25.61
N GLN A 227 8.21 -19.95 -26.36
CA GLN A 227 7.42 -21.11 -25.97
C GLN A 227 8.27 -22.38 -25.84
N ALA A 228 9.21 -22.60 -26.76
CA ALA A 228 10.06 -23.80 -26.75
C ALA A 228 11.02 -23.83 -25.55
N GLY A 229 11.61 -22.67 -25.21
CA GLY A 229 12.43 -22.50 -24.03
C GLY A 229 11.62 -22.72 -22.74
N LEU A 230 10.42 -22.14 -22.64
CA LEU A 230 9.53 -22.33 -21.49
C LEU A 230 9.17 -23.80 -21.28
N ASP A 231 8.71 -24.46 -22.34
CA ASP A 231 8.27 -25.87 -22.29
C ASP A 231 9.40 -26.81 -21.86
N SER A 232 10.62 -26.53 -22.31
CA SER A 232 11.81 -27.33 -21.95
C SER A 232 12.12 -27.23 -20.45
N TRP A 233 12.16 -26.00 -19.91
CA TRP A 233 12.41 -25.78 -18.47
C TRP A 233 11.32 -26.37 -17.59
N VAL A 234 10.05 -26.15 -17.96
CA VAL A 234 8.90 -26.69 -17.23
C VAL A 234 8.93 -28.21 -17.23
N THR A 235 9.20 -28.86 -18.37
CA THR A 235 9.30 -30.33 -18.45
C THR A 235 10.39 -30.88 -17.53
N TRP A 236 11.55 -30.22 -17.45
CA TRP A 236 12.64 -30.67 -16.58
C TRP A 236 12.35 -30.45 -15.08
N LEU A 237 11.64 -29.39 -14.72
CA LEU A 237 11.19 -29.15 -13.35
C LEU A 237 10.11 -30.15 -12.93
N GLU A 238 9.08 -30.35 -13.76
CA GLU A 238 7.96 -31.26 -13.49
C GLU A 238 8.42 -32.72 -13.40
N SER A 239 9.42 -33.11 -14.18
CA SER A 239 10.04 -34.44 -14.13
C SER A 239 11.04 -34.61 -12.98
N GLY A 240 11.39 -33.54 -12.27
CA GLY A 240 12.42 -33.53 -11.23
C GLY A 240 13.85 -33.76 -11.77
N ALA A 241 14.06 -33.64 -13.08
CA ALA A 241 15.37 -33.76 -13.71
C ALA A 241 16.32 -32.63 -13.30
N ILE A 242 15.76 -31.46 -12.97
CA ILE A 242 16.49 -30.31 -12.42
C ILE A 242 15.73 -29.75 -11.23
N THR A 243 16.45 -29.08 -10.32
CA THR A 243 15.82 -28.29 -9.26
C THR A 243 15.61 -26.84 -9.71
N GLY A 244 14.83 -26.07 -8.95
CA GLY A 244 14.73 -24.63 -9.16
C GLY A 244 16.09 -23.90 -9.03
N ALA A 245 17.01 -24.42 -8.22
CA ALA A 245 18.37 -23.90 -8.13
C ALA A 245 19.18 -24.17 -9.40
N ASP A 246 19.01 -25.34 -10.01
CA ASP A 246 19.66 -25.70 -11.27
C ASP A 246 19.12 -24.87 -12.44
N LEU A 247 17.82 -24.56 -12.45
CA LEU A 247 17.24 -23.59 -13.36
C LEU A 247 17.96 -22.24 -13.23
N VAL A 248 18.01 -21.67 -12.02
CA VAL A 248 18.63 -20.36 -11.79
C VAL A 248 20.10 -20.33 -12.21
N LYS A 249 20.85 -21.41 -11.94
CA LYS A 249 22.23 -21.56 -12.45
C LYS A 249 22.28 -21.56 -13.98
N GLY A 250 21.37 -22.27 -14.65
CA GLY A 250 21.24 -22.25 -16.10
C GLY A 250 20.99 -20.86 -16.69
N PHE A 251 20.25 -20.00 -15.98
CA PHE A 251 20.10 -18.59 -16.36
C PHE A 251 21.40 -17.80 -16.16
N ILE A 252 22.04 -17.89 -14.98
CA ILE A 252 23.26 -17.11 -14.66
C ILE A 252 24.42 -17.49 -15.59
N PHE A 253 24.65 -18.78 -15.80
CA PHE A 253 25.78 -19.30 -16.55
C PHE A 253 25.47 -19.56 -18.03
N GLY A 254 24.24 -19.27 -18.47
CA GLY A 254 23.84 -19.36 -19.87
C GLY A 254 24.47 -18.26 -20.72
N GLU A 255 24.68 -18.55 -22.01
CA GLU A 255 25.34 -17.66 -22.98
C GLU A 255 24.68 -16.27 -23.04
N GLU A 256 23.35 -16.20 -23.00
CA GLU A 256 22.60 -14.93 -23.05
C GLU A 256 22.86 -14.04 -21.81
N CYS A 257 22.98 -14.63 -20.61
CA CYS A 257 23.27 -13.84 -19.42
C CYS A 257 24.74 -13.44 -19.38
N GLN A 258 25.64 -14.39 -19.66
CA GLN A 258 27.08 -14.14 -19.69
C GLN A 258 27.46 -13.05 -20.70
N ALA A 259 26.83 -13.03 -21.89
CA ALA A 259 27.02 -11.94 -22.85
C ALA A 259 26.63 -10.57 -22.28
N ARG A 260 25.57 -10.50 -21.47
CA ARG A 260 25.04 -9.26 -20.88
C ARG A 260 25.81 -8.74 -19.67
N ILE A 261 26.52 -9.60 -18.96
CA ILE A 261 27.28 -9.26 -17.75
C ILE A 261 28.80 -9.34 -17.97
N SER A 262 29.23 -9.51 -19.23
CA SER A 262 30.63 -9.74 -19.59
C SER A 262 31.58 -8.61 -19.17
N ASP A 263 31.06 -7.40 -19.02
CA ASP A 263 31.78 -6.19 -18.62
C ASP A 263 31.63 -5.83 -17.13
N TYR A 264 30.87 -6.60 -16.35
CA TYR A 264 30.59 -6.28 -14.95
C TYR A 264 31.83 -6.44 -14.07
N THR A 265 32.02 -5.51 -13.13
CA THR A 265 32.92 -5.71 -11.99
C THR A 265 32.32 -6.69 -10.97
N ASP A 266 33.13 -7.15 -10.01
CA ASP A 266 32.64 -8.05 -8.95
C ASP A 266 31.54 -7.37 -8.11
N GLU A 267 31.66 -6.07 -7.87
CA GLU A 267 30.66 -5.25 -7.18
C GLU A 267 29.33 -5.16 -7.96
N GLU A 268 29.42 -4.94 -9.27
CA GLU A 268 28.24 -4.88 -10.15
C GLU A 268 27.57 -6.24 -10.28
N PHE A 269 28.36 -7.32 -10.34
CA PHE A 269 27.87 -8.68 -10.37
C PHE A 269 27.15 -9.07 -9.07
N ILE A 270 27.73 -8.77 -7.90
CA ILE A 270 27.09 -9.00 -6.60
C ILE A 270 25.77 -8.21 -6.52
N THR A 271 25.79 -6.94 -6.90
CA THR A 271 24.59 -6.08 -6.89
C THR A 271 23.50 -6.63 -7.82
N PHE A 272 23.89 -7.12 -9.00
CA PHE A 272 23.00 -7.75 -9.96
C PHE A 272 22.33 -9.01 -9.39
N LEU A 273 23.09 -9.92 -8.78
CA LEU A 273 22.54 -11.14 -8.19
C LEU A 273 21.56 -10.83 -7.05
N TYR A 274 21.85 -9.82 -6.22
CA TYR A 274 20.92 -9.41 -5.17
C TYR A 274 19.60 -8.89 -5.72
N ARG A 275 19.66 -8.12 -6.81
CA ARG A 275 18.44 -7.62 -7.48
C ARG A 275 17.68 -8.74 -8.18
N VAL A 276 18.36 -9.66 -8.84
CA VAL A 276 17.69 -10.72 -9.63
C VAL A 276 17.19 -11.87 -8.76
N LEU A 277 17.86 -12.23 -7.67
CA LEU A 277 17.44 -13.35 -6.82
C LEU A 277 16.51 -12.88 -5.71
N PHE A 278 16.88 -11.79 -5.02
CA PHE A 278 16.21 -11.35 -3.79
C PHE A 278 15.37 -10.08 -3.97
N ASN A 279 15.40 -9.47 -5.17
CA ASN A 279 14.73 -8.21 -5.44
C ASN A 279 15.05 -7.09 -4.45
N ARG A 280 16.34 -6.95 -4.12
CA ARG A 280 16.79 -5.91 -3.20
C ARG A 280 18.21 -5.50 -3.54
N ALA A 281 18.62 -4.33 -3.06
CA ALA A 281 20.03 -3.99 -3.01
C ALA A 281 20.73 -4.87 -1.96
N PRO A 282 22.03 -5.16 -2.13
CA PRO A 282 22.81 -5.79 -1.08
C PRO A 282 22.98 -4.82 0.09
N GLU A 283 22.88 -5.35 1.31
CA GLU A 283 23.27 -4.66 2.53
C GLU A 283 24.80 -4.63 2.65
N ASP A 284 25.35 -3.59 3.30
CA ASP A 284 26.80 -3.37 3.40
C ASP A 284 27.54 -4.59 3.94
N TYR A 285 27.01 -5.24 4.98
CA TYR A 285 27.64 -6.42 5.57
C TYR A 285 27.70 -7.59 4.59
N GLY A 286 26.58 -7.91 3.95
CA GLY A 286 26.49 -8.99 2.96
C GLY A 286 27.35 -8.71 1.73
N PHE A 287 27.26 -7.49 1.20
CA PHE A 287 28.07 -7.02 0.07
C PHE A 287 29.56 -7.21 0.33
N ASN A 288 30.07 -6.68 1.44
CA ASN A 288 31.49 -6.75 1.79
C ASN A 288 31.95 -8.19 2.03
N ALA A 289 31.09 -9.04 2.60
CA ALA A 289 31.39 -10.45 2.78
C ALA A 289 31.53 -11.20 1.44
N TRP A 290 30.65 -10.91 0.46
CA TRP A 290 30.75 -11.50 -0.88
C TRP A 290 31.94 -10.96 -1.67
N LEU A 291 32.19 -9.65 -1.61
CA LEU A 291 33.32 -9.02 -2.28
C LEU A 291 34.66 -9.54 -1.77
N ALA A 292 34.80 -9.76 -0.46
CA ALA A 292 35.99 -10.37 0.12
C ALA A 292 36.21 -11.80 -0.40
N ARG A 293 35.14 -12.58 -0.63
CA ARG A 293 35.24 -13.93 -1.19
C ARG A 293 35.65 -13.92 -2.67
N MET A 294 35.08 -13.01 -3.47
CA MET A 294 35.45 -12.85 -4.88
C MET A 294 36.94 -12.45 -5.00
N ASN A 295 37.39 -11.47 -4.22
CA ASN A 295 38.79 -11.03 -4.16
C ASN A 295 39.75 -12.12 -3.66
N ALA A 296 39.28 -13.04 -2.81
CA ALA A 296 40.07 -14.19 -2.34
C ALA A 296 40.21 -15.30 -3.41
N GLY A 297 39.76 -15.06 -4.64
CA GLY A 297 39.90 -16.00 -5.75
C GLY A 297 38.76 -17.02 -5.82
N MET A 298 37.59 -16.71 -5.27
CA MET A 298 36.37 -17.45 -5.58
C MET A 298 35.99 -17.16 -7.04
N THR A 299 36.62 -17.88 -7.96
CA THR A 299 36.38 -17.76 -9.39
C THR A 299 35.23 -18.66 -9.78
N GLU A 300 34.06 -18.08 -10.04
CA GLU A 300 33.15 -18.63 -11.05
C GLU A 300 32.91 -17.51 -12.08
N LYS A 301 33.92 -17.31 -12.94
CA LYS A 301 33.72 -16.86 -14.32
C LYS A 301 33.70 -18.11 -15.19
#